data_AF-A0A0C9UCD2-F1
#
_entry.id   AF-A0A0C9UCD2-F1
#
_cell.length_a   1.000
_cell.length_b   1.000
_cell.length_c   1.000
_cell.angle_alpha   90.00
_cell.angle_beta   90.00
_cell.angle_gamma   90.00
#
_symmetry.space_group_name_H-M   'P 1'
#
loop_
_entity.id
_entity.type
_entity.pdbx_description
1 polymer ?
#
loop_
_entity_poly.entity_id
_entity_poly.type
_entity_poly.pdbx_seq_one_letter_code
_entity_poly.pdbx_strand_id
1 'polypeptide(L)'
;MRPYPSDSFSPSITILRATQAYAGEKLDKLKSNYKSWLDEAEIFFASCTLLGYFEGTCPRPGSDEPRALLNWTTNDATATALLFQTLEKSEWEFIDRKLGAKACWDSIKRRHQNQGPIRQVSYLQDAMTMKFSKSIPLPITAEKLCTTVQKAYDMGEINCELMKCILLLNALTDFPHTRALISREISSSTTSHPVTSSTLRQYLDDEQMLRDSDTRHIGTSDSAIALAAQTKSLSPLICTNCKRSHHTAQYCITSGGGMEGKTIEE
;
A
#
# COMPACT_ATOMS: atom_id res chain seq x y z
N MET A 1 17.13 -44.33 -29.33
CA MET A 1 18.05 -43.41 -30.04
C MET A 1 19.46 -43.69 -29.56
N ARG A 2 20.42 -43.88 -30.46
CA ARG A 2 21.84 -43.96 -30.07
C ARG A 2 22.34 -42.54 -29.79
N PRO A 3 22.97 -42.27 -28.63
CA PRO A 3 23.53 -40.95 -28.35
C PRO A 3 24.60 -40.60 -29.39
N TYR A 4 24.71 -39.32 -29.72
CA TYR A 4 25.79 -38.83 -30.60
C TYR A 4 27.15 -39.20 -29.97
N PRO A 5 28.13 -39.74 -30.73
CA PRO A 5 29.44 -40.14 -30.21
C PRO A 5 30.19 -39.01 -29.48
N SER A 6 29.87 -37.75 -29.81
CA SER A 6 30.43 -36.55 -29.19
C SER A 6 30.02 -36.40 -27.72
N ASP A 7 28.79 -36.72 -27.32
CA ASP A 7 28.30 -36.45 -25.95
C ASP A 7 29.07 -37.25 -24.87
N SER A 8 29.63 -38.40 -25.25
CA SER A 8 30.40 -39.26 -24.33
C SER A 8 31.77 -38.69 -23.96
N PHE A 9 32.38 -37.88 -24.84
CA PHE A 9 33.74 -37.36 -24.66
C PHE A 9 33.82 -35.82 -24.69
N SER A 10 32.80 -35.16 -25.23
CA SER A 10 32.71 -33.71 -25.45
C SER A 10 31.24 -33.30 -25.47
N PRO A 11 30.55 -33.34 -24.30
CA PRO A 11 29.17 -32.89 -24.21
C PRO A 11 29.06 -31.40 -24.55
N SER A 12 27.97 -31.00 -25.20
CA SER A 12 27.71 -29.58 -25.52
C SER A 12 27.66 -28.68 -24.29
N ILE A 13 27.35 -29.27 -23.12
CA ILE A 13 27.34 -28.58 -21.83
C ILE A 13 28.27 -29.32 -20.88
N THR A 14 29.24 -28.59 -20.34
CA THR A 14 30.15 -29.08 -19.31
C THR A 14 29.65 -28.73 -17.92
N ILE A 15 30.00 -29.55 -16.93
CA ILE A 15 29.72 -29.24 -15.53
C ILE A 15 30.53 -28.02 -15.09
N LEU A 16 29.86 -27.08 -14.44
CA LEU A 16 30.45 -25.87 -13.89
C LEU A 16 30.70 -26.06 -12.39
N ARG A 17 31.81 -25.51 -11.89
CA ARG A 17 32.16 -25.57 -10.47
C ARG A 17 32.26 -24.16 -9.91
N ALA A 18 31.25 -23.75 -9.16
CA ALA A 18 31.30 -22.53 -8.39
C ALA A 18 31.82 -22.82 -6.98
N THR A 19 32.92 -22.16 -6.60
CA THR A 19 33.53 -22.27 -5.26
C THR A 19 33.43 -20.99 -4.46
N GLN A 20 32.96 -19.90 -5.08
CA GLN A 20 32.84 -18.60 -4.45
C GLN A 20 31.56 -18.56 -3.61
N ALA A 21 31.70 -18.07 -2.38
CA ALA A 21 30.56 -17.71 -1.54
C ALA A 21 30.15 -16.27 -1.82
N TYR A 22 28.86 -16.00 -1.75
CA TYR A 22 28.36 -14.63 -1.85
C TYR A 22 28.76 -13.84 -0.60
N ALA A 23 29.46 -12.73 -0.80
CA ALA A 23 29.96 -11.86 0.27
C ALA A 23 29.16 -10.56 0.42
N GLY A 24 28.24 -10.28 -0.51
CA GLY A 24 27.42 -9.08 -0.51
C GLY A 24 26.30 -9.12 0.53
N GLU A 25 25.55 -8.01 0.62
CA GLU A 25 24.40 -7.97 1.51
C GLU A 25 23.26 -8.81 0.94
N LYS A 26 22.76 -9.76 1.73
CA LYS A 26 21.64 -10.60 1.31
C LYS A 26 20.38 -9.79 1.04
N LEU A 27 19.63 -10.20 0.02
CA LEU A 27 18.33 -9.61 -0.29
C LEU A 27 17.39 -9.81 0.88
N ASP A 28 16.87 -8.70 1.39
CA ASP A 28 15.85 -8.69 2.41
C ASP A 28 14.83 -7.61 2.04
N LYS A 29 13.57 -8.03 1.93
CA LYS A 29 12.47 -7.11 1.67
C LYS A 29 12.50 -5.93 2.62
N LEU A 30 12.69 -6.11 3.93
CA LEU A 30 12.68 -5.03 4.93
C LEU A 30 13.83 -4.03 4.78
N LYS A 31 14.95 -4.43 4.20
CA LYS A 31 16.12 -3.55 4.01
C LYS A 31 16.03 -2.66 2.78
N SER A 32 15.13 -2.96 1.85
CA SER A 32 14.98 -2.27 0.56
C SER A 32 16.29 -2.20 -0.24
N ASN A 33 17.11 -3.24 -0.15
CA ASN A 33 18.41 -3.31 -0.82
C ASN A 33 18.34 -3.95 -2.22
N TYR A 34 17.14 -4.08 -2.81
CA TYR A 34 16.93 -4.87 -4.02
C TYR A 34 17.81 -4.45 -5.21
N LYS A 35 17.97 -3.15 -5.50
CA LYS A 35 18.78 -2.72 -6.65
C LYS A 35 20.27 -2.99 -6.43
N SER A 36 20.82 -2.58 -5.29
CA SER A 36 22.21 -2.88 -4.94
C SER A 36 22.47 -4.38 -4.94
N TRP A 37 21.55 -5.16 -4.36
CA TRP A 37 21.59 -6.62 -4.39
C TRP A 37 21.54 -7.17 -5.82
N LEU A 38 20.68 -6.64 -6.69
CA LEU A 38 20.54 -7.09 -8.07
C LEU A 38 21.86 -6.92 -8.82
N ASP A 39 22.46 -5.73 -8.73
CA ASP A 39 23.74 -5.41 -9.37
C ASP A 39 24.86 -6.33 -8.83
N GLU A 40 24.95 -6.52 -7.52
CA GLU A 40 25.95 -7.40 -6.88
C GLU A 40 25.73 -8.89 -7.20
N ALA A 41 24.49 -9.35 -7.24
CA ALA A 41 24.12 -10.73 -7.52
C ALA A 41 24.42 -11.09 -8.98
N GLU A 42 24.14 -10.20 -9.94
CA GLU A 42 24.49 -10.40 -11.35
C GLU A 42 26.00 -10.52 -11.54
N ILE A 43 26.79 -9.65 -10.89
CA ILE A 43 28.26 -9.73 -10.88
C ILE A 43 28.73 -11.07 -10.30
N PHE A 44 28.14 -11.50 -9.18
CA PHE A 44 28.46 -12.77 -8.53
C PHE A 44 28.12 -13.99 -9.40
N PHE A 45 26.97 -14.00 -10.09
CA PHE A 45 26.63 -15.10 -10.98
C PHE A 45 27.49 -15.13 -12.25
N ALA A 46 27.88 -13.95 -12.75
CA ALA A 46 28.84 -13.83 -13.84
C ALA A 46 30.22 -14.39 -13.43
N SER A 47 30.71 -14.06 -12.23
CA SER A 47 31.98 -14.59 -11.72
C SER A 47 31.96 -16.10 -11.50
N CYS A 48 30.77 -16.66 -11.22
CA CYS A 48 30.54 -18.10 -11.12
C CYS A 48 30.25 -18.78 -12.47
N THR A 49 30.26 -18.05 -13.59
CA THR A 49 29.91 -18.55 -14.95
C THR A 49 28.50 -19.13 -15.09
N LEU A 50 27.59 -18.74 -14.20
CA LEU A 50 26.22 -19.28 -14.13
C LEU A 50 25.14 -18.26 -14.55
N LEU A 51 25.52 -17.03 -14.89
CA LEU A 51 24.58 -15.97 -15.28
C LEU A 51 23.58 -16.41 -16.37
N GLY A 52 24.05 -17.17 -17.37
CA GLY A 52 23.20 -17.62 -18.47
C GLY A 52 22.06 -18.58 -18.07
N TYR A 53 22.15 -19.24 -16.91
CA TYR A 53 21.05 -20.06 -16.36
C TYR A 53 19.93 -19.19 -15.78
N PHE A 54 20.25 -18.01 -15.26
CA PHE A 54 19.26 -17.06 -14.74
C PHE A 54 18.57 -16.28 -15.86
N GLU A 55 19.34 -15.91 -16.90
CA GLU A 55 18.81 -15.23 -18.09
C GLU A 55 18.00 -16.17 -18.99
N GLY A 56 18.36 -17.46 -19.00
CA GLY A 56 17.79 -18.46 -19.92
C GLY A 56 18.51 -18.51 -21.27
N THR A 57 19.71 -17.94 -21.35
CA THR A 57 20.58 -18.00 -22.54
C THR A 57 21.29 -19.36 -22.67
N CYS A 58 21.29 -20.18 -21.61
CA CYS A 58 21.74 -21.57 -21.64
C CYS A 58 20.54 -22.53 -21.84
N PRO A 59 20.20 -22.92 -23.09
CA PRO A 59 19.05 -23.78 -23.35
C PRO A 59 19.26 -25.19 -22.80
N ARG A 60 18.17 -25.81 -22.36
CA ARG A 60 18.18 -27.20 -21.91
C ARG A 60 18.43 -28.15 -23.10
N PRO A 61 19.43 -29.06 -23.02
CA PRO A 61 19.67 -30.05 -24.07
C PRO A 61 18.51 -31.03 -24.26
N GLY A 62 18.41 -31.58 -25.47
CA GLY A 62 17.47 -32.64 -25.81
C GLY A 62 17.84 -34.00 -25.18
N SER A 63 16.97 -35.00 -25.38
CA SER A 63 17.17 -36.36 -24.88
C SER A 63 18.23 -37.16 -25.66
N ASP A 64 18.72 -36.60 -26.77
CA ASP A 64 19.77 -37.11 -27.63
C ASP A 64 21.20 -36.86 -27.10
N GLU A 65 21.35 -35.94 -26.15
CA GLU A 65 22.59 -35.65 -25.41
C GLU A 65 22.42 -35.86 -23.89
N PRO A 66 22.30 -37.12 -23.43
CA PRO A 66 22.00 -37.41 -22.02
C PRO A 66 23.04 -36.89 -21.03
N ARG A 67 24.33 -36.82 -21.40
CA ARG A 67 25.37 -36.28 -20.52
C ARG A 67 25.30 -34.77 -20.45
N ALA A 68 25.15 -34.07 -21.57
CA ALA A 68 24.89 -32.64 -21.56
C ALA A 68 23.64 -32.28 -20.75
N LEU A 69 22.56 -33.06 -20.88
CA LEU A 69 21.33 -32.88 -20.11
C LEU A 69 21.56 -33.04 -18.60
N LEU A 70 22.34 -34.03 -18.18
CA LEU A 70 22.71 -34.22 -16.78
C LEU A 70 23.56 -33.05 -16.24
N ASN A 71 24.55 -32.61 -17.03
CA ASN A 71 25.39 -31.46 -16.69
C ASN A 71 24.57 -30.19 -16.57
N TRP A 72 23.66 -29.93 -17.53
CA TRP A 72 22.75 -28.79 -17.47
C TRP A 72 21.89 -28.81 -16.21
N THR A 73 21.31 -29.97 -15.87
CA THR A 73 20.46 -30.12 -14.68
C THR A 73 21.26 -29.85 -13.39
N THR A 74 22.51 -30.30 -13.34
CA THR A 74 23.39 -30.08 -12.19
C THR A 74 23.82 -28.62 -12.07
N ASN A 75 24.11 -27.97 -13.19
CA ASN A 75 24.45 -26.55 -13.23
C ASN A 75 23.24 -25.68 -12.84
N ASP A 76 22.04 -26.00 -13.31
CA ASP A 76 20.80 -25.28 -12.94
C ASP A 76 20.49 -25.43 -11.44
N ALA A 77 20.67 -26.62 -10.87
CA ALA A 77 20.54 -26.84 -9.43
C ALA A 77 21.60 -26.05 -8.64
N THR A 78 22.83 -25.96 -9.16
CA THR A 78 23.92 -25.18 -8.54
C THR A 78 23.63 -23.69 -8.60
N ALA A 79 23.20 -23.17 -9.76
CA ALA A 79 22.75 -21.79 -9.92
C ALA A 79 21.62 -21.46 -8.94
N THR A 80 20.62 -22.35 -8.83
CA THR A 80 19.54 -22.21 -7.84
C THR A 80 20.12 -22.15 -6.41
N ALA A 81 21.03 -23.05 -6.04
CA ALA A 81 21.63 -23.04 -4.71
C ALA A 81 22.41 -21.74 -4.42
N LEU A 82 23.20 -21.25 -5.38
CA LEU A 82 23.93 -19.99 -5.26
C LEU A 82 22.99 -18.80 -5.12
N LEU A 83 21.90 -18.76 -5.89
CA LEU A 83 20.88 -17.72 -5.75
C LEU A 83 20.37 -17.65 -4.32
N PHE A 84 20.04 -18.78 -3.70
CA PHE A 84 19.57 -18.81 -2.32
C PHE A 84 20.63 -18.42 -1.28
N GLN A 85 21.93 -18.44 -1.61
CA GLN A 85 22.97 -17.86 -0.75
C GLN A 85 22.91 -16.33 -0.71
N THR A 86 22.43 -15.72 -1.80
CA THR A 86 22.26 -14.27 -1.91
C THR A 86 20.98 -13.76 -1.22
N LEU A 87 20.13 -14.65 -0.71
CA LEU A 87 18.83 -14.31 -0.13
C LEU A 87 18.82 -14.48 1.38
N GLU A 88 18.13 -13.59 2.08
CA GLU A 88 17.76 -13.80 3.47
C GLU A 88 16.74 -14.94 3.57
N LYS A 89 16.71 -15.67 4.69
CA LYS A 89 15.82 -16.84 4.84
C LYS A 89 14.35 -16.48 4.71
N SER A 90 13.98 -15.25 5.09
CA SER A 90 12.61 -14.72 4.94
C SER A 90 12.13 -14.67 3.49
N GLU A 91 13.02 -14.61 2.50
CA GLU A 91 12.62 -14.62 1.10
C GLU A 91 12.33 -16.03 0.57
N TRP A 92 12.78 -17.08 1.27
CA TRP A 92 12.76 -18.45 0.76
C TRP A 92 11.34 -19.01 0.59
N GLU A 93 10.39 -18.61 1.44
CA GLU A 93 9.01 -19.12 1.40
C GLU A 93 8.22 -18.67 0.16
N PHE A 94 8.70 -17.62 -0.53
CA PHE A 94 8.03 -17.02 -1.69
C PHE A 94 8.54 -17.55 -3.03
N ILE A 95 9.46 -18.52 -3.02
CA ILE A 95 10.17 -18.99 -4.21
C ILE A 95 10.15 -20.52 -4.25
N ASP A 96 9.59 -21.09 -5.34
CA ASP A 96 9.64 -22.53 -5.56
C ASP A 96 10.97 -22.94 -6.21
N ARG A 97 11.87 -23.50 -5.40
CA ARG A 97 13.18 -24.02 -5.80
C ARG A 97 13.13 -25.07 -6.90
N LYS A 98 12.02 -25.79 -7.04
CA LYS A 98 11.92 -26.91 -7.99
C LYS A 98 11.75 -26.44 -9.42
N LEU A 99 11.49 -25.15 -9.64
CA LEU A 99 11.27 -24.59 -10.97
C LEU A 99 12.58 -24.22 -11.70
N GLY A 100 13.72 -24.35 -11.03
CA GLY A 100 15.04 -24.05 -11.60
C GLY A 100 15.45 -22.58 -11.48
N ALA A 101 16.68 -22.29 -11.91
CA ALA A 101 17.36 -21.03 -11.61
C ALA A 101 16.65 -19.83 -12.21
N LYS A 102 16.28 -19.91 -13.50
CA LYS A 102 15.55 -18.86 -14.23
C LYS A 102 14.21 -18.51 -13.57
N ALA A 103 13.40 -19.52 -13.27
CA ALA A 103 12.08 -19.30 -12.70
C ALA A 103 12.17 -18.69 -11.29
N CYS A 104 13.15 -19.14 -10.49
CA CYS A 104 13.44 -18.53 -9.19
C CYS A 104 13.85 -17.05 -9.34
N TRP A 105 14.78 -16.76 -10.25
CA TRP A 105 15.26 -15.41 -10.54
C TRP A 105 14.16 -14.46 -10.99
N ASP A 106 13.34 -14.90 -11.95
CA ASP A 106 12.22 -14.10 -12.46
C ASP A 106 11.14 -13.88 -11.38
N SER A 107 10.95 -14.84 -10.47
CA SER A 107 10.02 -14.69 -9.34
C SER A 107 10.50 -13.66 -8.32
N ILE A 108 11.80 -13.63 -8.02
CA ILE A 108 12.40 -12.63 -7.13
C ILE A 108 12.29 -11.24 -7.75
N LYS A 109 12.70 -11.09 -9.01
CA LYS A 109 12.59 -9.80 -9.72
C LYS A 109 11.15 -9.30 -9.70
N ARG A 110 10.18 -10.14 -10.05
CA ARG A 110 8.75 -9.77 -10.02
C ARG A 110 8.28 -9.36 -8.62
N ARG A 111 8.71 -10.04 -7.56
CA ARG A 111 8.32 -9.74 -6.18
C ARG A 111 8.82 -8.37 -5.75
N HIS A 112 10.04 -7.99 -6.13
CA HIS A 112 10.69 -6.77 -5.66
C HIS A 112 10.52 -5.58 -6.60
N GLN A 113 10.34 -5.80 -7.91
CA GLN A 113 10.01 -4.74 -8.87
C GLN A 113 8.61 -4.12 -8.61
N ASN A 114 7.66 -4.91 -8.11
CA ASN A 114 6.30 -4.44 -7.82
C ASN A 114 6.15 -3.75 -6.44
N GLN A 115 7.23 -3.57 -5.69
CA GLN A 115 7.22 -2.94 -4.36
C GLN A 115 7.73 -1.48 -4.39
N GLY A 116 8.17 -0.99 -5.56
CA GLY A 116 8.86 0.30 -5.74
C GLY A 116 8.12 1.50 -5.12
N PRO A 117 6.89 1.83 -5.52
CA PRO A 117 6.29 3.14 -5.19
C PRO A 117 6.10 3.40 -3.70
N ILE A 118 5.67 2.40 -2.91
CA ILE A 118 5.30 2.59 -1.48
C ILE A 118 6.51 2.93 -0.63
N ARG A 119 7.55 2.11 -0.74
CA ARG A 119 8.75 2.27 0.07
C ARG A 119 9.56 3.47 -0.39
N GLN A 120 9.53 3.77 -1.69
CA GLN A 120 10.03 5.04 -2.20
C GLN A 120 9.33 6.23 -1.57
N VAL A 121 7.99 6.22 -1.53
CA VAL A 121 7.19 7.25 -0.86
C VAL A 121 7.57 7.34 0.62
N SER A 122 7.68 6.22 1.32
CA SER A 122 8.07 6.19 2.74
C SER A 122 9.46 6.79 2.96
N TYR A 123 10.47 6.41 2.18
CA TYR A 123 11.82 6.97 2.31
C TYR A 123 11.84 8.48 2.01
N LEU A 124 11.11 8.94 0.99
CA LEU A 124 11.02 10.35 0.70
C LEU A 124 10.27 11.13 1.80
N GLN A 125 9.23 10.55 2.41
CA GLN A 125 8.55 11.13 3.57
C GLN A 125 9.47 11.20 4.80
N ASP A 126 10.21 10.12 5.08
CA ASP A 126 11.18 10.09 6.17
C ASP A 126 12.27 11.14 5.94
N ALA A 127 12.75 11.32 4.71
CA ALA A 127 13.71 12.36 4.35
C ALA A 127 13.13 13.77 4.54
N MET A 128 11.90 14.02 4.10
CA MET A 128 11.25 15.33 4.23
C MET A 128 10.88 15.70 5.68
N THR A 129 10.64 14.70 6.52
CA THR A 129 10.33 14.91 7.95
C THR A 129 11.57 14.93 8.83
N MET A 130 12.74 14.54 8.30
CA MET A 130 14.00 14.54 9.02
C MET A 130 14.42 15.96 9.39
N LYS A 131 14.72 16.17 10.67
CA LYS A 131 15.17 17.47 11.20
C LYS A 131 16.52 17.31 11.88
N PHE A 132 17.39 18.30 11.70
CA PHE A 132 18.58 18.44 12.52
C PHE A 132 18.17 18.75 13.96
N SER A 133 18.83 18.10 14.93
CA SER A 133 18.65 18.37 16.35
C SER A 133 19.98 18.80 16.97
N LYS A 134 19.92 19.49 18.10
CA LYS A 134 21.13 19.86 18.87
C LYS A 134 21.80 18.65 19.55
N SER A 135 21.09 17.52 19.64
CA SER A 135 21.57 16.31 20.30
C SER A 135 22.36 15.37 19.41
N ILE A 136 22.31 15.55 18.09
CA ILE A 136 22.96 14.68 17.10
C ILE A 136 23.95 15.52 16.28
N PRO A 137 25.21 15.09 16.10
CA PRO A 137 26.15 15.76 15.21
C PRO A 137 25.57 15.93 13.80
N LEU A 138 25.64 17.15 13.27
CA LEU A 138 25.09 17.49 11.95
C LEU A 138 25.55 16.55 10.82
N PRO A 139 26.82 16.12 10.73
CA PRO A 139 27.25 15.21 9.67
C PRO A 139 26.51 13.87 9.67
N ILE A 140 26.17 13.33 10.84
CA ILE A 140 25.46 12.06 10.97
C ILE A 140 24.04 12.18 10.42
N THR A 141 23.33 13.28 10.75
CA THR A 141 21.99 13.53 10.21
C THR A 141 22.04 13.76 8.70
N ALA A 142 23.05 14.48 8.19
CA ALA A 142 23.23 14.71 6.76
C ALA A 142 23.49 13.41 5.99
N GLU A 143 24.39 12.56 6.48
CA GLU A 143 24.68 11.26 5.88
C GLU A 143 23.44 10.36 5.86
N LYS A 144 22.69 10.32 6.97
CA LYS A 144 21.42 9.58 7.05
C LYS A 144 20.41 10.11 6.04
N LEU A 145 20.27 11.43 5.90
CA LEU A 145 19.37 12.05 4.93
C LEU A 145 19.74 11.65 3.49
N CYS A 146 21.02 11.81 3.12
CA CYS A 146 21.51 11.44 1.78
C CYS A 146 21.29 9.94 1.50
N THR A 147 21.61 9.08 2.47
CA THR A 147 21.42 7.63 2.34
C THR A 147 19.94 7.26 2.20
N THR A 148 19.04 7.90 2.95
CA THR A 148 17.60 7.67 2.84
C THR A 148 17.06 8.07 1.47
N VAL A 149 17.50 9.22 0.93
CA VAL A 149 17.11 9.65 -0.42
C VAL A 149 17.67 8.69 -1.47
N GLN A 150 18.94 8.28 -1.34
CA GLN A 150 19.55 7.32 -2.26
C GLN A 150 18.76 6.01 -2.32
N LYS A 151 18.35 5.47 -1.16
CA LYS A 151 17.49 4.28 -1.09
C LYS A 151 16.18 4.44 -1.84
N ALA A 152 15.57 5.63 -1.86
CA ALA A 152 14.38 5.87 -2.67
C ALA A 152 14.68 5.76 -4.17
N TYR A 153 15.75 6.39 -4.65
CA TYR A 153 16.15 6.30 -6.06
C TYR A 153 16.60 4.90 -6.47
N ASP A 154 17.20 4.16 -5.55
CA ASP A 154 17.60 2.78 -5.81
C ASP A 154 16.40 1.86 -6.04
N MET A 155 15.22 2.20 -5.55
CA MET A 155 14.02 1.39 -5.78
C MET A 155 13.37 1.57 -7.16
N GLY A 156 13.84 2.52 -7.98
CA GLY A 156 13.28 2.83 -9.29
C GLY A 156 13.20 4.33 -9.62
N GLU A 157 12.73 4.64 -10.82
CA GLU A 157 12.63 6.02 -11.30
C GLU A 157 11.55 6.81 -10.54
N ILE A 158 11.93 7.99 -10.05
CA ILE A 158 11.00 8.92 -9.40
C ILE A 158 10.62 9.99 -10.42
N ASN A 159 9.51 9.75 -11.11
CA ASN A 159 9.00 10.71 -12.09
C ASN A 159 8.29 11.90 -11.41
N CYS A 160 7.99 12.94 -12.21
CA CYS A 160 7.37 14.16 -11.73
C CYS A 160 6.00 13.93 -11.08
N GLU A 161 5.19 13.00 -11.59
CA GLU A 161 3.87 12.70 -11.02
C GLU A 161 3.97 12.04 -9.65
N LEU A 162 4.88 11.06 -9.48
CA LEU A 162 5.12 10.43 -8.19
C LEU A 162 5.61 11.46 -7.15
N MET A 163 6.50 12.36 -7.56
CA MET A 163 6.97 13.45 -6.69
C MET A 163 5.81 14.37 -6.25
N LYS A 164 4.93 14.76 -7.16
CA LYS A 164 3.73 15.56 -6.82
C LYS A 164 2.84 14.83 -5.80
N CYS A 165 2.57 13.54 -6.02
CA CYS A 165 1.77 12.73 -5.10
C CYS A 165 2.39 12.68 -3.70
N ILE A 166 3.71 12.52 -3.62
CA ILE A 166 4.46 12.50 -2.36
C ILE A 166 4.41 13.84 -1.64
N LEU A 167 4.55 14.95 -2.37
CA LEU A 167 4.46 16.30 -1.79
C LEU A 167 3.05 16.61 -1.27
N LEU A 168 2.00 16.25 -2.02
CA LEU A 168 0.62 16.37 -1.57
C LEU A 168 0.38 15.54 -0.29
N LEU A 169 0.87 14.30 -0.26
CA LEU A 169 0.76 13.44 0.92
C LEU A 169 1.49 14.01 2.14
N ASN A 170 2.67 14.62 1.93
CA ASN A 170 3.43 15.27 2.99
C ASN A 170 2.76 16.56 3.50
N ALA A 171 2.04 17.29 2.63
CA ALA A 171 1.31 18.50 3.01
C ALA A 171 0.07 18.21 3.89
N LEU A 172 -0.42 16.96 3.92
CA LEU A 172 -1.57 16.53 4.73
C LEU A 172 -1.18 16.18 6.19
N THR A 173 -0.24 16.90 6.80
CA THR A 173 0.21 16.62 8.18
C THR A 173 -0.93 16.65 9.18
N ASP A 174 -1.88 17.56 8.99
CA ASP A 174 -3.00 17.80 9.91
C ASP A 174 -4.23 16.92 9.59
N PHE A 175 -4.15 16.09 8.55
CA PHE A 175 -5.24 15.23 8.07
C PHE A 175 -4.84 13.76 8.05
N PRO A 176 -4.62 13.12 9.22
CA PRO A 176 -4.04 11.77 9.30
C PRO A 176 -4.89 10.69 8.61
N HIS A 177 -6.23 10.80 8.65
CA HIS A 177 -7.13 9.86 7.97
C HIS A 177 -7.01 9.97 6.43
N THR A 178 -7.14 11.18 5.89
CA THR A 178 -6.97 11.47 4.46
C THR A 178 -5.58 11.03 3.98
N ARG A 179 -4.55 11.30 4.77
CA ARG A 179 -3.18 10.85 4.51
C ARG A 179 -3.06 9.33 4.44
N ALA A 180 -3.70 8.59 5.36
CA ALA A 180 -3.68 7.13 5.34
C ALA A 180 -4.37 6.54 4.11
N LEU A 181 -5.50 7.12 3.69
CA LEU A 181 -6.25 6.68 2.50
C LEU A 181 -5.46 6.91 1.21
N ILE A 182 -4.88 8.10 1.04
CA ILE A 182 -4.04 8.42 -0.12
C ILE A 182 -2.78 7.56 -0.14
N SER A 183 -2.14 7.33 1.02
CA SER A 183 -0.98 6.44 1.13
C SER A 183 -1.32 5.02 0.67
N ARG A 184 -2.51 4.51 1.04
CA ARG A 184 -3.01 3.21 0.57
C ARG A 184 -3.26 3.19 -0.94
N GLU A 185 -3.83 4.25 -1.52
CA GLU A 185 -4.05 4.33 -2.96
C GLU A 185 -2.74 4.35 -3.75
N ILE A 186 -1.78 5.18 -3.34
CA ILE A 186 -0.42 5.20 -3.91
C ILE A 186 0.21 3.80 -3.75
N SER A 187 -0.13 3.08 -2.68
CA SER A 187 0.34 1.72 -2.45
C SER A 187 -0.25 0.66 -3.36
N SER A 188 -1.52 0.80 -3.75
CA SER A 188 -2.14 -0.07 -4.74
C SER A 188 -1.84 0.35 -6.17
N SER A 189 -1.13 1.46 -6.39
CA SER A 189 -0.76 1.95 -7.72
C SER A 189 0.06 0.90 -8.46
N THR A 190 -0.36 0.59 -9.68
CA THR A 190 0.35 -0.34 -10.57
C THR A 190 0.67 0.38 -11.87
N THR A 191 1.55 -0.19 -12.71
CA THR A 191 1.84 0.37 -14.04
C THR A 191 0.60 0.48 -14.93
N SER A 192 -0.39 -0.40 -14.74
CA SER A 192 -1.65 -0.35 -15.49
C SER A 192 -2.66 0.65 -14.94
N HIS A 193 -2.57 0.98 -13.65
CA HIS A 193 -3.43 1.94 -12.97
C HIS A 193 -2.57 2.88 -12.12
N PRO A 194 -1.90 3.87 -12.75
CA PRO A 194 -1.03 4.79 -12.03
C PRO A 194 -1.86 5.81 -11.25
N VAL A 195 -1.52 5.98 -9.97
CA VAL A 195 -2.04 7.11 -9.19
C VAL A 195 -1.33 8.38 -9.62
N THR A 196 -2.11 9.34 -10.10
CA THR A 196 -1.62 10.64 -10.58
C THR A 196 -1.95 11.75 -9.59
N SER A 197 -1.23 12.87 -9.70
CA SER A 197 -1.53 14.05 -8.90
C SER A 197 -2.95 14.59 -9.17
N SER A 198 -3.48 14.44 -10.38
CA SER A 198 -4.87 14.79 -10.70
C SER A 198 -5.89 13.93 -9.95
N THR A 199 -5.67 12.62 -9.86
CA THR A 199 -6.55 11.71 -9.13
C THR A 199 -6.59 12.08 -7.64
N LEU A 200 -5.42 12.39 -7.06
CA LEU A 200 -5.35 12.79 -5.66
C LEU A 200 -6.01 14.15 -5.40
N ARG A 201 -5.86 15.11 -6.31
CA ARG A 201 -6.52 16.41 -6.21
C ARG A 201 -8.04 16.27 -6.25
N GLN A 202 -8.57 15.46 -7.16
CA GLN A 202 -10.00 15.18 -7.21
C GLN A 202 -10.51 14.56 -5.90
N TYR A 203 -9.77 13.59 -5.35
CA TYR A 203 -10.10 13.02 -4.05
C TYR A 203 -10.10 14.06 -2.91
N LEU A 204 -9.16 15.00 -2.93
CA LEU A 204 -9.13 16.11 -1.96
C LEU A 204 -10.30 17.09 -2.16
N ASP A 205 -10.71 17.34 -3.41
CA ASP A 205 -11.88 18.15 -3.71
C ASP A 205 -13.17 17.49 -3.18
N ASP A 206 -13.32 16.18 -3.36
CA ASP A 206 -14.46 15.39 -2.83
C ASP A 206 -14.49 15.42 -1.29
N GLU A 207 -13.34 15.24 -0.63
CA GLU A 207 -13.20 15.35 0.83
C GLU A 207 -13.56 16.75 1.34
N GLN A 208 -13.18 17.81 0.63
CA GLN A 208 -13.55 19.17 0.99
C GLN A 208 -15.06 19.40 0.85
N MET A 209 -15.68 18.89 -0.22
CA MET A 209 -17.14 18.97 -0.41
C MET A 209 -17.92 18.31 0.73
N LEU A 210 -17.46 17.13 1.20
CA LEU A 210 -18.06 16.44 2.34
C LEU A 210 -17.95 17.28 3.62
N ARG A 211 -16.78 17.84 3.91
CA ARG A 211 -16.57 18.71 5.07
C ARG A 211 -17.43 19.97 5.03
N ASP A 212 -17.54 20.60 3.87
CA ASP A 212 -18.38 21.77 3.68
C ASP A 212 -19.86 21.43 3.93
N SER A 213 -20.29 20.21 3.58
CA SER A 213 -21.66 19.74 3.84
C SER A 213 -21.94 19.47 5.33
N ASP A 214 -20.99 18.87 6.05
CA ASP A 214 -21.09 18.64 7.50
C ASP A 214 -21.12 19.96 8.27
N THR A 215 -20.30 20.93 7.86
CA THR A 215 -20.23 22.25 8.50
C THR A 215 -21.55 23.02 8.31
N ARG A 216 -22.19 22.89 7.14
CA ARG A 216 -23.52 23.46 6.88
C ARG A 216 -24.60 22.82 7.74
N HIS A 217 -24.54 21.51 7.97
CA HIS A 217 -25.50 20.82 8.86
C HIS A 217 -25.39 21.29 10.31
N ILE A 218 -24.17 21.52 10.81
CA ILE A 218 -23.93 22.05 12.16
C ILE A 218 -24.45 23.49 12.29
N GLY A 219 -24.23 24.34 11.27
CA GLY A 219 -24.72 25.73 11.26
C GLY A 219 -26.25 25.88 11.10
N THR A 220 -26.94 24.86 10.59
CA THR A 220 -28.42 24.86 10.46
C THR A 220 -29.16 24.27 11.65
N SER A 221 -28.48 23.54 12.54
CA SER A 221 -29.11 22.90 13.72
C SER A 221 -29.66 23.91 14.72
N ASP A 222 -29.08 25.12 14.83
CA ASP A 222 -29.60 26.15 15.74
C ASP A 222 -30.86 26.85 15.19
N SER A 223 -31.08 26.81 13.87
CA SER A 223 -32.32 27.33 13.26
C SER A 223 -33.49 26.34 13.30
N ALA A 224 -33.22 25.04 13.38
CA ALA A 224 -34.26 24.02 13.44
C ALA A 224 -34.96 23.99 14.81
N ILE A 225 -34.24 24.33 15.90
CA ILE A 225 -34.83 24.47 17.24
C ILE A 225 -35.56 25.82 17.36
N ALA A 226 -35.10 26.87 16.69
CA ALA A 226 -35.76 28.18 16.70
C ALA A 226 -37.14 28.18 16.00
N LEU A 227 -37.37 27.30 15.01
CA LEU A 227 -38.69 27.16 14.36
C LEU A 227 -39.69 26.32 15.18
N ALA A 228 -39.21 25.46 16.08
CA ALA A 228 -40.06 24.67 16.98
C ALA A 228 -40.61 25.49 18.17
N ALA A 229 -40.03 26.67 18.43
CA ALA A 229 -40.46 27.58 19.50
C ALA A 229 -41.55 28.59 19.08
N GLN A 230 -42.11 28.49 17.87
CA GLN A 230 -43.36 29.16 17.50
C GLN A 230 -44.57 28.23 17.67
N THR A 231 -44.66 27.52 18.78
CA THR A 231 -46.00 27.18 19.27
C THR A 231 -46.58 28.47 19.80
N LYS A 232 -47.53 29.05 19.05
CA LYS A 232 -48.50 30.01 19.60
C LYS A 232 -48.86 29.49 20.98
N SER A 233 -48.54 30.26 22.02
CA SER A 233 -49.02 29.99 23.37
C SER A 233 -50.53 29.85 23.28
N LEU A 234 -51.02 28.61 23.25
CA LEU A 234 -52.42 28.31 23.38
C LEU A 234 -52.78 28.79 24.78
N SER A 235 -53.38 29.98 24.84
CA SER A 235 -54.02 30.49 26.04
C SER A 235 -54.82 29.35 26.66
N PRO A 236 -54.68 29.08 27.97
CA PRO A 236 -55.36 27.96 28.60
C PRO A 236 -56.85 28.05 28.25
N LEU A 237 -57.36 26.96 27.68
CA LEU A 237 -58.74 26.87 27.22
C LEU A 237 -59.64 26.87 28.47
N ILE A 238 -60.16 28.04 28.83
CA ILE A 238 -60.98 28.26 30.03
C ILE A 238 -62.46 28.23 29.63
N CYS A 239 -63.23 27.42 30.34
CA CYS A 239 -64.66 27.30 30.16
C CYS A 239 -65.35 28.63 30.54
N THR A 240 -66.16 29.19 29.64
CA THR A 240 -66.89 30.45 29.88
C THR A 240 -68.00 30.33 30.93
N ASN A 241 -68.47 29.11 31.24
CA ASN A 241 -69.49 28.86 32.25
C ASN A 241 -68.85 28.68 33.65
N CYS A 242 -68.06 27.62 33.86
CA CYS A 242 -67.53 27.29 35.19
C CYS A 242 -66.17 27.93 35.52
N LYS A 243 -65.56 28.63 34.55
CA LYS A 243 -64.25 29.31 34.64
C LYS A 243 -63.06 28.41 34.97
N ARG A 244 -63.18 27.09 34.78
CA ARG A 244 -62.08 26.13 34.93
C ARG A 244 -61.35 25.90 33.61
N SER A 245 -60.06 25.57 33.67
CA SER A 245 -59.25 25.24 32.49
C SER A 245 -59.53 23.83 31.96
N HIS A 246 -59.13 23.59 30.71
CA HIS A 246 -59.11 22.30 30.00
C HIS A 246 -60.41 21.83 29.31
N HIS A 247 -61.47 22.65 29.26
CA HIS A 247 -62.67 22.36 28.46
C HIS A 247 -63.42 23.63 28.05
N THR A 248 -64.27 23.55 27.01
CA THR A 248 -65.19 24.64 26.62
C THR A 248 -66.53 24.51 27.33
N ALA A 249 -67.34 25.58 27.32
CA ALA A 249 -68.69 25.55 27.91
C ALA A 249 -69.63 24.51 27.30
N GLN A 250 -69.36 24.05 26.07
CA GLN A 250 -70.12 22.97 25.43
C GLN A 250 -69.92 21.62 26.14
N TYR A 251 -68.73 21.38 26.71
CA TYR A 251 -68.40 20.14 27.43
C TYR A 251 -68.43 20.33 28.95
N CYS A 252 -69.12 21.37 29.42
CA CYS A 252 -69.25 21.66 30.86
C CYS A 252 -70.41 20.88 31.46
N ILE A 253 -70.11 20.09 32.50
CA ILE A 253 -71.09 19.25 33.22
C ILE A 253 -71.75 19.97 34.41
N THR A 254 -71.31 21.19 34.73
CA THR A 254 -71.88 22.03 35.79
C THR A 254 -73.20 22.66 35.34
N SER A 255 -74.05 23.08 36.29
CA SER A 255 -75.37 23.63 35.98
C SER A 255 -75.32 24.83 35.02
N GLY A 256 -76.14 24.78 33.97
CA GLY A 256 -76.15 25.72 32.84
C GLY A 256 -75.10 25.43 31.74
N GLY A 257 -74.33 24.34 31.85
CA GLY A 257 -73.33 23.92 30.87
C GLY A 257 -73.90 23.00 29.78
N GLY A 258 -73.20 22.88 28.64
CA GLY A 258 -73.70 22.11 27.49
C GLY A 258 -73.86 20.60 27.71
N MET A 259 -73.26 20.05 28.78
CA MET A 259 -73.40 18.65 29.19
C MET A 259 -73.92 18.52 30.63
N GLU A 260 -74.72 19.48 31.09
CA GLU A 260 -75.33 19.45 32.42
C GLU A 260 -76.04 18.11 32.70
N GLY A 261 -75.67 17.46 33.81
CA GLY A 261 -76.25 16.19 34.24
C GLY A 261 -75.58 14.92 33.69
N LYS A 262 -74.55 15.03 32.84
CA LYS A 262 -73.77 13.88 32.34
C LYS A 262 -72.48 13.67 33.14
N THR A 263 -72.05 12.41 33.29
CA THR A 263 -70.74 12.06 33.86
C THR A 263 -69.69 11.99 32.75
N ILE A 264 -68.40 12.05 33.10
CA ILE A 264 -67.27 12.07 32.14
C ILE A 264 -67.15 10.76 31.32
N GLU A 265 -67.87 9.72 31.73
CA GLU A 265 -67.77 8.35 31.20
C GLU A 265 -68.94 7.95 30.29
N GLU A 266 -69.91 8.85 30.04
CA GLU A 266 -71.02 8.71 29.07
C GLU A 266 -70.90 9.68 27.89
#